data_AF-A0A1U7ECL5-F1
#
_entry.id   AF-A0A1U7ECL5-F1
#
_cell.length_a   1.000
_cell.length_b   1.000
_cell.length_c   1.000
_cell.angle_alpha   90.00
_cell.angle_beta   90.00
_cell.angle_gamma   90.00
#
_symmetry.space_group_name_H-M   'P 1'
#
loop_
_entity.id
_entity.type
_entity.pdbx_description
1 polymer ?
#
loop_
_entity_poly.entity_id
_entity_poly.type
_entity_poly.pdbx_seq_one_letter_code
_entity_poly.pdbx_strand_id
1 'polypeptide(L)' 'MTLKDILIQIGMKFVFGLLFVYFAVDSVNTSGWGFLAILSILFATNNIVNGVRMLDTYFKIKENIDPK' A
#
# COMPACT_ATOMS: atom_id res chain seq x y z
N MET A 1 -16.74 -5.55 9.95
CA MET A 1 -15.31 -5.51 9.60
C MET A 1 -14.53 -5.86 10.85
N THR A 2 -13.81 -6.97 10.86
CA THR A 2 -13.03 -7.44 12.01
C THR A 2 -11.60 -6.89 11.97
N LEU A 3 -10.88 -6.92 13.10
CA LEU A 3 -9.44 -6.57 13.14
C LEU A 3 -8.61 -7.39 12.16
N LYS A 4 -8.97 -8.67 11.96
CA LYS A 4 -8.32 -9.55 10.97
C LYS A 4 -8.57 -9.07 9.54
N ASP A 5 -9.78 -8.62 9.23
CA ASP A 5 -10.10 -8.09 7.89
C ASP A 5 -9.30 -6.82 7.60
N ILE A 6 -9.09 -5.96 8.61
CA ILE A 6 -8.27 -4.75 8.47
C ILE A 6 -6.81 -5.13 8.21
N LEU A 7 -6.25 -6.09 8.94
CA LEU A 7 -4.89 -6.60 8.71
C LEU A 7 -4.70 -7.16 7.31
N ILE A 8 -5.66 -7.95 6.82
CA ILE A 8 -5.63 -8.50 5.46
C ILE A 8 -5.63 -7.35 4.43
N GLN A 9 -6.49 -6.35 4.60
CA GLN A 9 -6.54 -5.19 3.71
C GLN A 9 -5.23 -4.40 3.69
N ILE A 10 -4.61 -4.20 4.85
CA ILE A 10 -3.30 -3.56 4.97
C ILE A 10 -2.24 -4.35 4.20
N GLY A 11 -2.17 -5.66 4.44
CA GLY A 11 -1.23 -6.54 3.75
C GLY A 11 -1.39 -6.46 2.23
N MET A 12 -2.63 -6.54 1.74
CA MET A 12 -2.94 -6.40 0.31
C MET A 12 -2.48 -5.07 -0.28
N LYS A 13 -2.65 -3.95 0.44
CA LYS A 13 -2.15 -2.65 -0.03
C LYS A 13 -0.63 -2.63 -0.19
N PHE A 14 0.12 -3.21 0.74
CA PHE A 14 1.57 -3.30 0.60
C PHE A 14 1.99 -4.22 -0.54
N VAL A 15 1.32 -5.36 -0.71
CA VAL A 15 1.57 -6.27 -1.84
C VAL A 15 1.34 -5.57 -3.18
N PHE A 16 0.21 -4.87 -3.33
CA PHE A 16 -0.05 -4.09 -4.54
C PHE A 16 0.92 -2.92 -4.71
N GLY A 17 1.30 -2.25 -3.62
CA GLY A 17 2.31 -1.19 -3.64
C GLY A 17 3.63 -1.70 -4.22
N LEU A 18 4.13 -2.84 -3.74
CA LEU A 18 5.33 -3.47 -4.27
C LEU A 18 5.19 -3.91 -5.73
N LEU A 19 4.03 -4.46 -6.11
CA LEU A 19 3.74 -4.82 -7.50
C LEU A 19 3.80 -3.61 -8.43
N PHE A 20 3.23 -2.48 -8.02
CA PHE A 20 3.30 -1.24 -8.80
C PHE A 20 4.70 -0.64 -8.85
N VAL A 21 5.52 -0.77 -7.80
CA VAL A 21 6.94 -0.41 -7.86
C VAL A 21 7.66 -1.27 -8.89
N TYR A 22 7.42 -2.57 -8.91
CA TYR A 22 7.98 -3.47 -9.91
C TYR A 22 7.61 -3.04 -11.33
N PHE A 23 6.33 -2.76 -11.60
CA PHE A 23 5.89 -2.26 -12.92
C PHE A 23 6.48 -0.90 -13.27
N ALA A 24 6.65 0.00 -12.31
CA ALA A 24 7.31 1.29 -12.55
C ALA A 24 8.77 1.09 -12.99
N VAL A 25 9.51 0.24 -12.28
CA VAL A 25 10.92 -0.06 -12.60
C VAL A 25 11.04 -0.72 -13.98
N ASP A 26 10.20 -1.72 -14.25
CA ASP A 26 10.18 -2.41 -15.55
C ASP A 26 9.82 -1.45 -16.71
N SER A 27 8.82 -0.60 -16.51
CA SER A 27 8.42 0.40 -17.50
C SER A 27 9.53 1.42 -17.78
N VAL A 28 10.28 1.86 -16.75
CA VAL A 28 11.41 2.78 -16.92
C VAL A 28 12.56 2.10 -17.67
N ASN A 29 12.84 0.83 -17.37
CA ASN A 29 13.92 0.08 -18.02
C ASN A 29 13.62 -0.24 -19.49
N THR A 30 12.37 -0.52 -19.84
CA THR A 30 11.98 -0.94 -21.20
C THR A 30 11.64 0.24 -22.10
N SER A 31 10.97 1.26 -21.55
CA SER A 31 10.35 2.35 -22.33
C SER A 31 10.69 3.75 -21.82
N GLY A 32 11.50 3.87 -20.77
CA GLY A 32 11.82 5.14 -20.12
C GLY A 32 10.66 5.70 -19.28
N TRP A 33 10.72 7.00 -19.00
CA TRP A 33 9.74 7.71 -18.16
C TRP A 33 8.42 8.01 -18.90
N GLY A 34 7.76 6.96 -19.38
CA GLY A 34 6.47 7.05 -20.05
C GLY A 34 5.28 7.14 -19.09
N PHE A 35 4.08 7.23 -19.67
CA PHE A 35 2.81 7.29 -18.94
C PHE A 35 2.63 6.15 -17.93
N LEU A 36 2.95 4.91 -18.32
CA LEU A 36 2.82 3.74 -17.45
C LEU A 36 3.76 3.78 -16.24
N ALA A 37 4.99 4.28 -16.40
CA ALA A 37 5.92 4.45 -15.29
C ALA A 37 5.37 5.44 -14.25
N ILE A 38 4.90 6.61 -14.70
CA ILE A 38 4.33 7.64 -13.82
C ILE A 38 3.06 7.13 -13.14
N LEU A 39 2.17 6.48 -13.89
CA LEU A 39 0.93 5.92 -13.36
C LEU A 39 1.21 4.85 -12.30
N SER A 40 2.18 3.97 -12.55
CA SER A 40 2.60 2.94 -11.59
C SER A 40 3.17 3.55 -10.32
N ILE A 41 3.97 4.62 -10.41
CA ILE A 41 4.48 5.34 -9.23
C ILE A 41 3.34 5.97 -8.42
N LEU A 42 2.35 6.58 -9.09
CA LEU A 42 1.19 7.16 -8.40
C LEU A 42 0.39 6.09 -7.64
N PHE A 43 0.14 4.94 -8.27
CA PHE A 43 -0.54 3.83 -7.60
C PHE A 43 0.29 3.21 -6.49
N ALA A 44 1.60 3.03 -6.69
CA ALA A 44 2.50 2.55 -5.64
C ALA A 44 2.45 3.47 -4.42
N THR A 45 2.59 4.78 -4.63
CA THR A 45 2.56 5.79 -3.57
C THR A 45 1.22 5.78 -2.85
N ASN A 46 0.11 5.78 -3.58
CA ASN A 46 -1.22 5.75 -2.99
C ASN A 46 -1.43 4.50 -2.12
N ASN A 47 -1.03 3.33 -2.60
CA ASN A 47 -1.19 2.08 -1.87
C ASN A 47 -0.33 2.04 -0.60
N ILE A 48 0.93 2.45 -0.69
CA ILE A 48 1.84 2.49 0.47
C ILE A 48 1.32 3.49 1.51
N VAL A 49 1.01 4.73 1.11
CA VAL A 49 0.52 5.76 2.04
C VAL A 49 -0.79 5.33 2.71
N ASN A 50 -1.74 4.77 1.94
CA ASN A 50 -2.98 4.28 2.51
C ASN A 50 -2.76 3.06 3.42
N GLY A 51 -1.84 2.15 3.07
CA GLY A 51 -1.45 1.03 3.93
C GLY A 51 -0.89 1.50 5.28
N VAL A 52 -0.01 2.52 5.26
CA VAL A 52 0.54 3.13 6.49
C VAL A 52 -0.54 3.82 7.33
N ARG A 53 -1.45 4.57 6.71
CA ARG A 53 -2.57 5.20 7.45
C ARG A 53 -3.52 4.17 8.06
N MET A 54 -3.76 3.07 7.36
CA MET A 54 -4.57 1.97 7.89
C MET A 54 -3.86 1.23 9.03
N LEU A 55 -2.52 1.10 8.98
CA LEU A 55 -1.73 0.58 10.11
C LEU A 55 -1.86 1.45 11.36
N ASP A 56 -1.71 2.77 11.22
CA ASP A 56 -1.88 3.70 12.35
C ASP A 56 -3.29 3.60 12.95
N THR A 57 -4.31 3.55 12.08
CA THR A 57 -5.70 3.32 12.50
C THR A 57 -5.87 1.96 13.19
N TYR A 58 -5.22 0.90 12.72
CA TYR A 58 -5.27 -0.42 13.33
C TYR A 58 -4.70 -0.42 14.75
N PHE A 59 -3.57 0.25 14.98
CA PHE A 59 -2.99 0.36 16.32
C PHE A 59 -3.90 1.13 17.28
N LYS A 60 -4.46 2.26 16.83
CA LYS A 60 -5.43 3.04 17.63
C LYS A 60 -6.66 2.22 18.01
N ILE A 61 -7.23 1.46 17.07
CA ILE A 61 -8.39 0.60 17.35
C ILE A 61 -8.01 -0.51 18.33
N LYS A 62 -6.85 -1.14 18.15
CA LYS A 62 -6.37 -2.22 19.02
C LYS A 62 -6.16 -1.74 20.46
N GLU A 63 -5.60 -0.55 20.65
CA GLU A 63 -5.42 0.07 21.97
C GLU A 63 -6.75 0.38 22.66
N ASN A 64 -7.77 0.83 21.92
CA ASN A 64 -9.10 1.09 22.49
C ASN A 64 -9.85 -0.19 22.89
N ILE A 65 -9.54 -1.34 22.28
CA ILE A 65 -10.19 -2.63 22.58
C ILE A 65 -9.50 -3.36 23.73
N ASP A 66 -8.18 -3.26 23.82
CA ASP A 66 -7.36 -3.86 24.88
C ASP A 66 -6.33 -2.83 25.36
N PRO A 67 -6.77 -1.88 26.22
CA PRO A 67 -5.87 -0.92 26.85
C PRO A 67 -5.00 -1.70 27.84
N LYS A 68 -3.77 -2.01 27.42
CA LYS A 68 -2.75 -2.56 28.32
C LYS A 68 -2.29 -1.52 29.32
#